data_AF-A0A7W5ILD6-F1
#
_entry.id   AF-A0A7W5ILD6-F1
#
_cell.length_a   1.000
_cell.length_b   1.000
_cell.length_c   1.000
_cell.angle_alpha   90.00
_cell.angle_beta   90.00
_cell.angle_gamma   90.00
#
_symmetry.space_group_name_H-M   'P 1'
#
loop_
_entity.id
_entity.type
_entity.pdbx_description
1 polymer ?
#
loop_
_entity_poly.entity_id
_entity_poly.type
_entity_poly.pdbx_seq_one_letter_code
_entity_poly.pdbx_strand_id
1 'polypeptide(L)'
;MRAIHADESTEYTLGRKKSAEKLKVVAVRVDPAIERRLRLLAETTGRKPSYFLQQLIEGGLGALEQQWLPADVLAQVRAGTVPDPASSHSVPDLFGDLEQ
;
A
#
# COMPACT_ATOMS: atom_id res chain seq x y z
N MET A 1 -43.08 25.71 43.06
CA MET A 1 -41.67 26.03 43.37
C MET A 1 -40.95 24.71 43.57
N ARG A 2 -40.01 24.34 42.67
CA ARG A 2 -39.07 23.19 42.70
C ARG A 2 -39.71 21.77 42.70
N ALA A 3 -39.15 20.72 42.09
CA ALA A 3 -37.98 20.56 41.22
C ALA A 3 -37.97 19.12 40.64
N ILE A 4 -37.74 19.00 39.32
CA ILE A 4 -36.84 18.05 38.61
C ILE A 4 -36.73 16.60 39.13
N HIS A 5 -37.34 15.61 38.45
CA HIS A 5 -36.86 14.90 37.24
C HIS A 5 -35.46 14.29 37.38
N ALA A 6 -35.48 12.95 37.48
CA ALA A 6 -34.49 11.93 37.12
C ALA A 6 -33.05 12.41 36.88
N ASP A 7 -32.21 12.11 37.87
CA ASP A 7 -30.76 12.03 37.74
C ASP A 7 -30.36 10.70 37.09
N GLU A 8 -29.16 10.72 36.50
CA GLU A 8 -28.42 9.57 35.96
C GLU A 8 -28.62 9.20 34.47
N SER A 9 -28.47 10.20 33.60
CA SER A 9 -27.84 9.97 32.30
C SER A 9 -26.36 9.65 32.50
N THR A 10 -26.00 8.37 32.46
CA THR A 10 -24.60 7.94 32.34
C THR A 10 -24.13 8.25 30.91
N GLU A 11 -23.60 9.46 30.74
CA GLU A 11 -22.92 9.90 29.55
C GLU A 11 -21.62 9.09 29.40
N TYR A 12 -21.69 7.96 28.70
CA TYR A 12 -20.52 7.16 28.33
C TYR A 12 -19.77 7.92 27.22
N THR A 13 -18.97 8.89 27.62
CA THR A 13 -18.07 9.59 26.70
C THR A 13 -16.89 8.69 26.34
N LEU A 14 -16.56 8.75 25.05
CA LEU A 14 -15.21 8.56 24.51
C LEU A 14 -14.69 7.12 24.31
N GLY A 15 -15.19 6.49 23.25
CA GLY A 15 -14.42 5.53 22.45
C GLY A 15 -14.21 6.07 21.04
N ARG A 16 -13.26 7.01 20.87
CA ARG A 16 -12.83 7.52 19.58
C ARG A 16 -12.51 6.33 18.66
N LYS A 17 -13.41 5.97 17.73
CA LYS A 17 -13.12 4.94 16.73
C LYS A 17 -11.95 5.48 15.93
N LYS A 18 -10.73 5.02 16.22
CA LYS A 18 -9.57 5.25 15.35
C LYS A 18 -10.03 4.82 13.97
N SER A 19 -10.15 5.76 13.04
CA SER A 19 -10.41 5.47 11.64
C SER A 19 -9.47 4.34 11.27
N ALA A 20 -10.02 3.14 11.08
CA ALA A 20 -9.21 1.99 10.68
C ALA A 20 -8.56 2.42 9.37
N GLU A 21 -7.26 2.66 9.43
CA GLU A 21 -6.42 2.85 8.26
C GLU A 21 -6.86 1.78 7.25
N LYS A 22 -7.33 2.21 6.07
CA LYS A 22 -7.92 1.30 5.08
C LYS A 22 -6.88 0.24 4.75
N LEU A 23 -7.04 -0.96 5.31
CA LEU A 23 -6.17 -2.09 5.04
C LEU A 23 -6.17 -2.33 3.53
N LYS A 24 -5.05 -2.09 2.86
CA LYS A 24 -4.88 -2.39 1.44
C LYS A 24 -4.58 -3.88 1.31
N VAL A 25 -5.49 -4.63 0.71
CA VAL A 25 -5.31 -6.06 0.42
C VAL A 25 -4.76 -6.19 -1.00
N VAL A 26 -3.65 -6.90 -1.14
CA VAL A 26 -3.03 -7.21 -2.44
C VAL A 26 -2.97 -8.73 -2.56
N ALA A 27 -3.61 -9.27 -3.59
CA ALA A 27 -3.56 -10.69 -3.93
C ALA A 27 -2.66 -10.89 -5.15
N VAL A 28 -1.65 -11.75 -5.03
CA VAL A 28 -0.67 -12.03 -6.08
C VAL A 28 -0.71 -13.52 -6.40
N ARG A 29 -0.77 -13.87 -7.68
CA ARG A 29 -0.60 -15.26 -8.13
C ARG A 29 0.88 -15.59 -8.15
N VAL A 30 1.25 -16.68 -7.49
CA VAL A 30 2.63 -17.18 -7.44
C VAL A 30 2.67 -18.63 -7.88
N ASP A 31 3.82 -19.06 -8.39
CA ASP A 31 4.06 -20.47 -8.70
C ASP A 31 3.90 -21.34 -7.43
N PRO A 32 3.30 -22.54 -7.53
CA PRO A 32 3.11 -23.42 -6.38
C PRO A 32 4.41 -23.79 -5.66
N ALA A 33 5.57 -23.80 -6.33
CA ALA A 33 6.85 -23.99 -5.66
C ALA A 33 7.22 -22.83 -4.75
N ILE A 34 6.89 -21.59 -5.13
CA ILE A 34 7.08 -20.41 -4.28
C ILE A 34 6.15 -20.47 -3.08
N GLU A 35 4.88 -20.84 -3.28
CA GLU A 35 3.92 -21.00 -2.17
C GLU A 35 4.44 -22.02 -1.14
N ARG A 36 4.92 -23.20 -1.59
CA ARG A 36 5.49 -24.22 -0.70
C ARG A 36 6.67 -23.69 0.11
N ARG A 37 7.56 -22.91 -0.51
CA ARG A 37 8.71 -22.30 0.18
C ARG A 37 8.28 -21.27 1.21
N LEU A 38 7.31 -20.42 0.88
CA LEU A 38 6.75 -19.43 1.83
C LEU A 38 6.06 -20.12 3.01
N ARG A 39 5.36 -21.23 2.76
CA ARG A 39 4.74 -22.04 3.81
C ARG A 39 5.78 -22.67 4.73
N LEU A 40 6.85 -23.25 4.18
CA LEU A 40 7.94 -23.80 4.98
C LEU A 40 8.61 -22.72 5.85
N LEU A 41 8.86 -21.53 5.29
CA LEU A 41 9.39 -20.38 6.05
C LEU A 41 8.45 -19.97 7.19
N ALA A 42 7.15 -19.95 6.94
CA ALA A 42 6.13 -19.66 7.94
C ALA A 42 6.13 -20.69 9.08
N GLU A 43 6.11 -21.98 8.75
CA GLU A 43 6.10 -23.08 9.70
C GLU A 43 7.37 -23.12 10.57
N THR A 44 8.53 -22.92 9.96
CA THR A 44 9.83 -22.97 10.66
C THR A 44 10.07 -21.77 11.57
N THR A 45 9.47 -20.61 11.28
CA THR A 45 9.68 -19.37 12.04
C THR A 45 8.52 -19.00 12.96
N GLY A 46 7.40 -19.72 12.87
CA GLY A 46 6.16 -19.39 13.59
C GLY A 46 5.46 -18.12 13.10
N ARG A 47 5.73 -17.68 11.87
CA ARG A 47 5.13 -16.47 11.26
C ARG A 47 4.10 -16.84 10.18
N LYS A 48 3.28 -15.88 9.76
CA LYS A 48 2.33 -16.08 8.66
C LYS A 48 3.02 -15.93 7.29
N PRO A 49 2.63 -16.67 6.24
CA PRO A 49 3.20 -16.52 4.90
C PRO A 49 3.13 -15.09 4.34
N SER A 50 2.04 -14.37 4.64
CA SER A 50 1.84 -12.97 4.23
C SER A 50 2.92 -12.03 4.77
N TYR A 51 3.53 -12.34 5.92
CA TYR A 51 4.64 -11.56 6.46
C TYR A 51 5.84 -11.60 5.52
N PHE A 52 6.20 -12.78 5.01
CA PHE A 52 7.32 -12.93 4.08
C PHE A 52 7.04 -12.28 2.73
N LEU A 53 5.79 -12.32 2.26
CA LEU A 53 5.41 -11.60 1.04
C LEU A 53 5.57 -10.09 1.23
N GLN A 54 5.12 -9.55 2.37
CA GLN A 54 5.30 -8.14 2.71
C GLN A 54 6.79 -7.77 2.76
N GLN A 55 7.62 -8.56 3.44
CA GLN A 55 9.06 -8.32 3.52
C GLN A 55 9.77 -8.42 2.16
N LEU A 56 9.34 -9.31 1.27
CA LEU A 56 9.86 -9.38 -0.10
C LEU A 56 9.51 -8.12 -0.90
N ILE A 57 8.31 -7.57 -0.71
CA ILE A 57 7.89 -6.34 -1.37
C ILE A 57 8.69 -5.16 -0.81
N GLU A 58 8.73 -4.99 0.51
CA GLU A 58 9.42 -3.88 1.17
C GLU A 58 10.93 -3.91 0.94
N GLY A 59 11.57 -5.09 1.06
CA GLY A 59 13.00 -5.26 0.84
C GLY A 59 13.39 -5.29 -0.64
N GLY A 60 12.48 -5.71 -1.53
CA GLY A 60 12.74 -5.82 -2.96
C GLY A 60 12.44 -4.55 -3.76
N LEU A 61 11.64 -3.63 -3.22
CA LEU A 61 11.19 -2.44 -3.94
C LEU A 61 12.36 -1.60 -4.46
N GLY A 62 13.36 -1.31 -3.63
CA GLY A 62 14.51 -0.49 -4.04
C GLY A 62 15.38 -1.13 -5.14
N ALA A 63 15.41 -2.46 -5.22
CA ALA A 63 16.09 -3.17 -6.31
C ALA A 63 15.25 -3.13 -7.60
N LEU A 64 13.93 -3.26 -7.49
CA LEU A 64 13.01 -3.11 -8.61
C LEU A 64 13.04 -1.69 -9.19
N GLU A 65 13.06 -0.67 -8.34
CA GLU A 65 13.18 0.73 -8.73
C GLU A 65 14.45 0.97 -9.56
N GLN A 66 15.60 0.43 -9.13
CA GLN A 66 16.85 0.56 -9.88
C GLN A 66 16.86 -0.18 -11.22
N GLN A 67 16.16 -1.32 -11.30
CA GLN A 67 16.12 -2.13 -12.50
C GLN A 67 15.16 -1.57 -13.55
N TRP A 68 14.04 -0.98 -13.12
CA TRP A 68 12.92 -0.66 -13.99
C TRP A 68 12.64 0.84 -14.15
N LEU A 69 13.14 1.71 -13.25
CA LEU A 69 12.94 3.15 -13.40
C LEU A 69 14.09 3.80 -14.18
N PRO A 70 13.78 4.76 -15.06
CA PRO A 70 14.80 5.62 -15.64
C PRO A 70 15.47 6.46 -14.56
N ALA A 71 16.75 6.81 -14.78
CA ALA A 71 17.60 7.46 -13.78
C ALA A 71 17.00 8.74 -13.17
N ASP A 72 16.31 9.54 -14.00
CA ASP A 72 15.65 10.78 -13.57
C ASP A 72 14.52 10.50 -12.56
N VAL A 73 13.65 9.54 -12.86
CA VAL A 73 12.54 9.13 -11.97
C VAL A 73 13.08 8.46 -10.70
N LEU A 74 14.12 7.62 -10.82
CA LEU A 74 14.77 6.98 -9.67
C LEU A 74 15.34 8.02 -8.70
N ALA A 75 15.95 9.11 -9.21
CA ALA A 75 16.48 10.18 -8.39
C ALA A 75 15.37 10.91 -7.62
N GLN A 76 14.22 11.15 -8.26
CA GLN A 76 13.05 11.74 -7.62
C GLN A 76 12.48 10.85 -6.51
N VAL A 77 12.32 9.54 -6.79
CA VAL A 77 11.83 8.56 -5.81
C VAL A 77 12.75 8.49 -4.60
N ARG A 78 14.08 8.49 -4.80
CA ARG A 78 15.07 8.54 -3.70
C ARG A 78 15.07 9.86 -2.93
N ALA A 79 14.69 10.96 -3.58
CA ALA A 79 14.47 12.24 -2.94
C ALA A 79 13.13 12.32 -2.17
N GLY A 80 12.36 11.23 -2.11
CA GLY A 80 11.07 11.15 -1.42
C GLY A 80 9.90 11.71 -2.24
N THR A 81 10.12 12.00 -3.52
CA THR A 81 9.08 12.46 -4.44
C THR A 81 8.65 11.30 -5.32
N VAL A 82 7.39 10.88 -5.20
CA VAL A 82 6.81 9.90 -6.14
C VAL A 82 6.13 10.70 -7.25
N PRO A 83 6.73 10.81 -8.45
CA PRO A 83 6.11 11.53 -9.55
C PRO A 83 4.79 10.85 -9.92
N ASP A 84 3.77 11.66 -10.20
CA ASP A 84 2.49 11.15 -10.65
C ASP A 84 2.65 10.53 -12.05
N PRO A 85 2.40 9.22 -12.23
CA PRO A 85 2.64 8.56 -13.51
C PRO A 85 1.73 9.09 -14.63
N ALA A 86 0.62 9.76 -14.33
CA ALA A 86 -0.25 10.37 -15.34
C ALA A 86 0.31 11.70 -15.88
N SER A 87 1.23 12.35 -15.16
CA SER A 87 1.88 13.59 -15.61
C SER A 87 3.04 13.39 -16.60
N SER A 88 3.63 12.19 -16.68
CA SER A 88 4.78 11.89 -17.55
C SER A 88 4.43 11.29 -18.92
N HIS A 89 3.14 11.09 -19.23
CA HIS A 89 2.69 10.66 -20.56
C HIS A 89 1.84 11.72 -21.26
N SER A 90 2.32 12.98 -21.31
CA SER A 90 2.06 13.77 -22.52
C SER A 90 3.12 13.38 -23.54
N VAL A 91 3.02 12.16 -24.06
CA VAL A 91 3.53 11.92 -25.41
C VAL A 91 2.69 12.83 -26.31
N PRO A 92 3.27 13.80 -27.03
CA PRO A 92 2.51 14.49 -28.07
C PRO A 92 1.97 13.40 -28.97
N ASP A 93 0.66 13.46 -29.24
CA ASP A 93 -0.04 12.46 -30.04
C ASP A 93 0.66 12.35 -31.40
N LEU A 94 1.49 11.30 -31.54
CA LEU A 94 2.34 11.09 -32.72
C LEU A 94 1.50 10.79 -33.97
N PHE A 95 0.19 10.55 -33.79
CA PHE A 95 -0.78 10.25 -34.83
C PHE A 95 -1.67 11.44 -35.17
N GLY A 96 -1.49 12.61 -34.54
CA GLY A 96 -2.32 13.80 -34.77
C GLY A 96 -2.08 14.53 -36.09
N ASP A 97 -0.98 14.24 -36.80
CA ASP A 97 -0.52 15.02 -37.97
C ASP A 97 -0.59 14.27 -39.31
N LEU A 98 -1.31 13.13 -39.40
CA LEU A 98 -1.38 12.32 -40.62
C LEU A 98 -2.68 12.47 -41.45
N GLU A 99 -3.43 13.56 -41.27
CA GLU A 99 -4.55 13.91 -42.16
C GLU A 99 -4.25 15.19 -42.97
N GLN A 100 -3.57 15.02 -44.09
CA GLN A 100 -3.55 15.94 -45.25
C GLN A 100 -3.60 15.13 -46.53
#